data_AF-A0A533RIX4-F1
#
_entry.id   AF-A0A533RIX4-F1
#
_cell.length_a   1.000
_cell.length_b   1.000
_cell.length_c   1.000
_cell.angle_alpha   90.00
_cell.angle_beta   90.00
_cell.angle_gamma   90.00
#
_symmetry.space_group_name_H-M   'P 1'
#
loop_
_entity.id
_entity.type
_entity.pdbx_description
1 polymer ?
#
loop_
_entity_poly.entity_id
_entity_poly.type
_entity_poly.pdbx_seq_one_letter_code
_entity_poly.pdbx_strand_id
1 'polypeptide(L)'
;IGAGSGCDGQVQVFHDLLGLTPRTPRHARRYAELGEAVTAAIAAYAAAVREGAFPGEEQTTHMDPAALAEVRAALVAQRGCVRKAGA
;
A
#
# COMPACT_ATOMS: atom_id res chain seq x y z
N ILE A 1 -8.06 29.39 8.95
CA ILE A 1 -7.89 29.02 7.52
C ILE A 1 -8.34 30.19 6.65
N GLY A 2 -7.46 30.79 5.86
CA GLY A 2 -7.83 31.89 4.97
C GLY A 2 -8.39 33.17 5.63
N ALA A 3 -8.13 33.39 6.92
CA ALA A 3 -8.62 34.53 7.70
C ALA A 3 -7.56 35.64 7.92
N GLY A 4 -6.43 35.57 7.19
CA GLY A 4 -5.30 36.48 7.38
C GLY A 4 -4.43 36.13 8.61
N SER A 5 -3.45 37.00 8.89
CA SER A 5 -2.45 36.80 9.96
C SER A 5 -2.90 37.27 11.34
N GLY A 6 -4.09 37.85 11.48
CA GLY A 6 -4.62 38.35 12.76
C GLY A 6 -5.19 37.29 13.70
N CYS A 7 -4.99 36.01 13.39
CA CYS A 7 -5.42 34.89 14.23
C CYS A 7 -4.23 34.35 15.03
N ASP A 8 -4.47 33.84 16.24
CA ASP A 8 -3.45 33.24 17.10
C ASP A 8 -2.86 31.93 16.53
N GLY A 9 -3.51 31.36 15.52
CA GLY A 9 -3.07 30.13 14.86
C GLY A 9 -3.65 29.99 13.46
N GLN A 10 -3.13 29.01 12.72
CA GLN A 10 -3.56 28.70 11.36
C GLN A 10 -3.81 27.20 11.23
N VAL A 11 -4.68 26.83 10.30
CA VAL A 11 -5.00 25.44 9.96
C VAL A 11 -5.13 25.35 8.44
N GLN A 12 -4.62 24.24 7.89
CA GLN A 12 -4.53 23.98 6.45
C GLN A 12 -4.75 22.49 6.18
N VAL A 13 -5.22 22.17 4.98
CA VAL A 13 -5.30 20.77 4.54
C VAL A 13 -3.90 20.29 4.15
N PHE A 14 -3.46 19.19 4.76
CA PHE A 14 -2.15 18.58 4.53
C PHE A 14 -1.84 18.35 3.04
N HIS A 15 -2.82 17.83 2.29
CA HIS A 15 -2.72 17.58 0.86
C HIS A 15 -2.40 18.83 0.02
N ASP A 16 -2.96 19.98 0.40
CA ASP A 16 -2.75 21.24 -0.31
C ASP A 16 -1.35 21.81 -0.03
N LEU A 17 -0.84 21.64 1.21
CA LEU A 17 0.50 22.05 1.58
C LEU A 17 1.57 21.25 0.81
N LEU A 18 1.34 19.96 0.61
CA LEU A 18 2.30 19.04 0.01
C LEU A 18 2.12 18.83 -1.50
N GLY A 19 1.19 19.55 -2.14
CA GLY A 19 0.98 19.43 -3.58
C GLY A 19 0.50 18.05 -4.01
N LEU A 20 -0.32 17.39 -3.18
CA LEU A 20 -0.90 16.08 -3.49
C LEU A 20 -2.18 16.19 -4.34
N THR A 21 -2.71 17.40 -4.51
CA THR A 21 -3.88 17.70 -5.33
C THR A 21 -3.49 18.58 -6.52
N PRO A 22 -4.14 18.44 -7.70
CA PRO A 22 -3.80 19.24 -8.88
C PRO A 22 -4.02 20.75 -8.68
N ARG A 23 -5.01 21.12 -7.85
CA ARG A 23 -5.38 22.52 -7.61
C ARG A 23 -5.14 22.91 -6.17
N THR A 24 -4.32 23.93 -5.96
CA THR A 24 -4.11 24.54 -4.65
C THR A 24 -5.17 25.63 -4.41
N PRO A 25 -5.96 25.56 -3.32
CA PRO A 25 -6.89 26.63 -2.97
C PRO A 25 -6.18 27.96 -2.69
N ARG A 26 -6.84 29.10 -2.96
CA ARG A 26 -6.25 30.45 -2.81
C ARG A 26 -5.63 30.76 -1.43
N HIS A 27 -6.16 30.14 -0.38
CA HIS A 27 -5.75 30.37 1.00
C HIS A 27 -4.60 29.44 1.43
N ALA A 28 -4.25 28.46 0.58
CA ALA A 28 -3.15 27.55 0.80
C ALA A 28 -1.90 28.01 0.06
N ARG A 29 -0.76 27.89 0.74
CA ARG A 29 0.56 27.95 0.12
C ARG A 29 1.05 26.53 -0.04
N ARG A 30 1.47 26.17 -1.25
CA ARG A 30 2.16 24.92 -1.51
C ARG A 30 3.61 25.03 -1.04
N TYR A 31 4.05 24.09 -0.23
CA TYR A 31 5.41 24.01 0.33
C TYR A 31 6.24 22.89 -0.31
N ALA A 32 5.59 21.92 -0.96
CA ALA A 32 6.24 20.85 -1.71
C ALA A 32 5.39 20.40 -2.90
N GLU A 33 6.02 19.73 -3.86
CA GLU A 33 5.39 19.11 -5.04
C GLU A 33 5.52 17.59 -4.95
N LEU A 34 4.78 16.96 -4.03
CA LEU A 34 4.92 15.52 -3.77
C LEU A 34 4.00 14.65 -4.63
N GLY A 35 2.99 15.23 -5.30
CA GLY A 35 2.05 14.47 -6.11
C GLY A 35 2.73 13.61 -7.18
N GLU A 36 3.72 14.17 -7.88
CA GLU A 36 4.48 13.45 -8.91
C GLU A 36 5.35 12.34 -8.30
N ALA A 37 6.08 12.64 -7.22
CA ALA A 37 6.93 11.68 -6.54
C ALA A 37 6.14 10.48 -6.00
N VAL A 38 4.98 10.74 -5.39
CA VAL A 38 4.07 9.70 -4.88
C VAL A 38 3.53 8.86 -6.03
N THR A 39 3.11 9.49 -7.13
CA THR A 39 2.60 8.78 -8.31
C THR A 39 3.66 7.86 -8.90
N ALA A 40 4.90 8.36 -9.06
CA ALA A 40 6.03 7.58 -9.57
C ALA A 40 6.36 6.40 -8.65
N ALA A 41 6.40 6.62 -7.33
CA ALA A 41 6.70 5.56 -6.35
C ALA A 41 5.66 4.43 -6.40
N ILE A 42 4.37 4.78 -6.46
CA ILE A 42 3.28 3.79 -6.54
C ILE A 42 3.31 3.05 -7.88
N ALA A 43 3.62 3.73 -8.98
CA ALA A 43 3.77 3.10 -10.29
C ALA A 43 4.92 2.08 -10.31
N ALA A 44 6.07 2.44 -9.72
CA ALA A 44 7.22 1.55 -9.59
C ALA A 44 6.89 0.33 -8.72
N TYR A 45 6.22 0.52 -7.60
CA TYR A 45 5.71 -0.57 -6.76
C TYR A 45 4.77 -1.50 -7.55
N ALA A 46 3.81 -0.94 -8.26
CA ALA A 46 2.86 -1.71 -9.05
C ALA A 46 3.53 -2.50 -10.18
N ALA A 47 4.58 -1.96 -10.81
CA ALA A 47 5.40 -2.68 -11.77
C ALA A 47 6.13 -3.86 -11.10
N ALA A 48 6.82 -3.61 -9.97
CA ALA A 48 7.53 -4.65 -9.24
C ALA A 48 6.62 -5.81 -8.81
N VAL A 49 5.38 -5.53 -8.40
CA VAL A 49 4.39 -6.57 -8.08
C VAL A 49 3.99 -7.38 -9.32
N ARG A 50 3.72 -6.71 -10.45
CA ARG A 50 3.31 -7.38 -11.69
C ARG A 50 4.42 -8.25 -12.28
N GLU A 51 5.66 -7.80 -12.12
CA GLU A 51 6.86 -8.51 -12.57
C GLU A 51 7.30 -9.61 -11.59
N GLY A 52 6.69 -9.68 -10.41
CA GLY A 52 7.09 -10.62 -9.35
C GLY A 52 8.42 -10.27 -8.67
N ALA A 53 8.93 -9.06 -8.88
CA ALA A 53 10.12 -8.54 -8.19
C ALA A 53 9.82 -8.11 -6.74
N PHE A 54 8.54 -7.82 -6.43
CA PHE A 54 8.07 -7.58 -5.07
C PHE A 54 6.89 -8.50 -4.73
N PRO A 55 6.83 -9.08 -3.50
CA PRO A 55 7.86 -9.02 -2.46
C PRO A 55 9.09 -9.86 -2.81
N GLY A 56 10.27 -9.41 -2.35
CA GLY A 56 11.49 -10.21 -2.35
C GLY A 56 11.69 -10.94 -1.02
N GLU A 57 12.83 -11.61 -0.89
CA GLU A 57 13.19 -12.37 0.33
C GLU A 57 13.21 -11.48 1.58
N GLU A 58 13.72 -10.27 1.46
CA GLU A 58 13.84 -9.30 2.56
C GLU A 58 12.48 -8.86 3.12
N GLN A 59 11.43 -8.94 2.30
CA GLN A 59 10.06 -8.61 2.67
C GLN A 59 9.19 -9.86 2.88
N THR A 60 9.81 -11.05 2.93
CA THR A 60 9.13 -12.33 3.08
C THR A 60 9.52 -12.96 4.40
N THR A 61 8.51 -13.38 5.19
CA THR A 61 8.73 -14.25 6.34
C THR A 61 8.38 -15.69 5.99
N HIS A 62 9.19 -16.62 6.48
CA HIS A 62 9.01 -18.04 6.20
C HIS A 62 8.24 -18.73 7.32
N MET A 63 7.38 -19.67 6.92
CA MET A 63 6.73 -20.59 7.84
C MET A 63 7.74 -21.62 8.35
N ASP A 64 7.59 -22.05 9.61
CA ASP A 64 8.32 -23.22 10.13
C ASP A 64 8.12 -24.43 9.19
N PRO A 65 9.22 -25.07 8.72
CA PRO A 65 9.13 -26.22 7.82
C PRO A 65 8.22 -27.35 8.33
N ALA A 66 8.18 -27.59 9.65
CA ALA A 66 7.33 -28.64 10.23
C ALA A 66 5.83 -28.29 10.09
N ALA A 67 5.46 -27.07 10.47
CA ALA A 67 4.10 -26.56 10.28
C ALA A 67 3.68 -26.56 8.80
N LEU A 68 4.59 -26.18 7.89
CA LEU A 68 4.31 -26.21 6.46
C LEU A 68 4.06 -27.64 5.95
N ALA A 69 4.81 -28.62 6.44
CA ALA A 69 4.61 -30.02 6.08
C ALA A 69 3.24 -30.54 6.55
N GLU A 70 2.84 -30.20 7.78
CA GLU A 70 1.53 -30.57 8.34
C GLU A 70 0.38 -29.98 7.51
N VAL A 71 0.42 -28.68 7.22
CA VAL A 71 -0.61 -28.01 6.41
C VAL A 71 -0.69 -28.62 5.01
N ARG A 72 0.45 -28.91 4.37
CA ARG A 72 0.49 -29.57 3.06
C ARG A 72 -0.14 -30.96 3.11
N ALA A 73 0.16 -31.76 4.14
CA ALA A 73 -0.43 -33.09 4.31
C ALA A 73 -1.96 -32.99 4.49
N ALA A 74 -2.43 -32.04 5.31
CA ALA A 74 -3.86 -31.79 5.52
C ALA A 74 -4.59 -31.39 4.22
N LEU A 75 -4.00 -30.51 3.41
CA LEU A 75 -4.57 -30.09 2.12
C LEU A 75 -4.68 -31.24 1.11
N VAL A 76 -3.70 -32.15 1.08
CA VAL A 76 -3.75 -33.34 0.21
C VAL A 76 -4.85 -34.30 0.66
N ALA A 77 -4.96 -34.54 1.98
CA ALA A 77 -6.02 -35.39 2.54
C ALA A 77 -7.42 -34.83 2.25
N GLN A 78 -7.61 -33.51 2.39
CA GLN A 78 -8.88 -32.85 2.05
C GLN A 78 -9.22 -32.97 0.57
N ARG A 79 -8.26 -32.74 -0.34
CA ARG A 79 -8.47 -32.92 -1.79
C ARG A 79 -8.82 -34.37 -2.17
N GLY A 80 -8.25 -35.35 -1.46
CA GLY A 80 -8.62 -36.76 -1.60
C GLY A 80 -10.02 -37.08 -1.11
N CYS A 81 -10.43 -36.48 0.00
CA CYS A 81 -11.77 -36.65 0.58
C CYS A 81 -12.86 -36.02 -0.31
N VAL A 82 -12.66 -34.80 -0.80
CA VAL A 82 -13.61 -34.11 -1.70
C VAL A 82 -13.81 -34.87 -3.02
N ARG A 83 -12.75 -35.45 -3.60
CA ARG A 83 -12.88 -36.26 -4.83
C ARG A 83 -13.62 -37.59 -4.62
N LYS A 84 -13.56 -38.17 -3.43
CA LYS A 84 -14.32 -39.39 -3.09
C LYS A 84 -15.79 -39.11 -2.79
N ALA A 85 -16.13 -37.90 -2.34
CA ALA A 85 -17.51 -37.52 -2.01
C ALA A 85 -18.35 -37.07 -3.22
N GLY A 86 -17.73 -36.88 -4.40
CA GLY A 86 -18.40 -36.49 -5.64
C GLY A 86 -18.49 -37.58 -6.71
N ALA A 87 -18.21 -38.83 -6.35
CA ALA A 87 -18.36 -40.02 -7.21
C ALA A 87 -19.48 -40.92 -6.68
#